data_AF-X1QPV9-F1
#
_entry.id   AF-X1QPV9-F1
#
_cell.length_a   1.000
_cell.length_b   1.000
_cell.length_c   1.000
_cell.angle_alpha   90.00
_cell.angle_beta   90.00
_cell.angle_gamma   90.00
#
_symmetry.space_group_name_H-M   'P 1'
#
loop_
_entity.id
_entity.type
_entity.pdbx_description
1 polymer ?
#
loop_
_entity_poly.entity_id
_entity_poly.type
_entity_poly.pdbx_seq_one_letter_code
_entity_poly.pdbx_strand_id
1 'polypeptide(L)'
;MKPILLMVSMLLTAMPAAGETLMFNQDKQGALPAGWVAGVTGRGTPKWTVETDPSAQNGANVLKQSGSGDFPWCVKEDVSIADGFVEAKFKPVSGREDQAGGVVWRWKDGDNYYVARANALENNVSLYYTTGGR
;
A
#
# COMPACT_ATOMS: atom_id res chain seq x y z
N MET A 1 -12.97 -57.20 -21.38
CA MET A 1 -11.82 -56.39 -20.94
C MET A 1 -12.39 -55.11 -20.34
N LYS A 2 -12.20 -54.85 -19.05
CA LYS A 2 -12.84 -53.73 -18.33
C LYS A 2 -11.99 -52.45 -18.46
N PRO A 3 -12.58 -51.27 -18.68
CA PRO A 3 -11.83 -50.02 -18.69
C PRO A 3 -11.46 -49.66 -17.26
N ILE A 4 -10.17 -49.45 -17.00
CA ILE A 4 -9.68 -48.92 -15.72
C ILE A 4 -9.80 -47.40 -15.80
N LEU A 5 -10.73 -46.83 -15.04
CA LEU A 5 -10.87 -45.40 -14.85
C LEU A 5 -9.82 -44.96 -13.81
N LEU A 6 -8.78 -44.25 -14.24
CA LEU A 6 -7.83 -43.60 -13.32
C LEU A 6 -8.51 -42.39 -12.69
N MET A 7 -8.87 -42.51 -11.43
CA MET A 7 -9.39 -41.41 -10.61
C MET A 7 -8.19 -40.66 -10.02
N VAL A 8 -7.83 -39.52 -10.62
CA VAL A 8 -6.79 -38.63 -10.07
C VAL A 8 -7.40 -37.87 -8.91
N SER A 9 -7.08 -38.29 -7.69
CA SER A 9 -7.47 -37.57 -6.47
C SER A 9 -6.59 -36.35 -6.30
N MET A 10 -7.12 -35.17 -6.62
CA MET A 10 -6.43 -33.89 -6.42
C MET A 10 -6.49 -33.53 -4.93
N LEU A 11 -5.42 -33.83 -4.18
CA LEU A 11 -5.26 -33.30 -2.82
C LEU A 11 -5.02 -31.78 -2.91
N LEU A 12 -6.02 -30.97 -2.54
CA LEU A 12 -5.80 -29.56 -2.25
C LEU A 12 -5.06 -29.44 -0.91
N THR A 13 -3.74 -29.29 -0.97
CA THR A 13 -2.97 -28.85 0.20
C THR A 13 -3.23 -27.36 0.40
N ALA A 14 -3.88 -27.00 1.51
CA ALA A 14 -4.04 -25.60 1.90
C ALA A 14 -2.64 -25.02 2.17
N MET A 15 -2.15 -24.16 1.29
CA MET A 15 -0.93 -23.40 1.55
C MET A 15 -1.23 -22.37 2.64
N PRO A 16 -0.40 -22.27 3.70
CA PRO A 16 -0.57 -21.21 4.69
C PRO A 16 -0.42 -19.85 4.00
N ALA A 17 -1.34 -18.93 4.28
CA ALA A 17 -1.21 -17.56 3.83
C ALA A 17 0.01 -16.93 4.50
N ALA A 18 1.07 -16.67 3.73
CA ALA A 18 2.21 -15.89 4.19
C ALA A 18 1.80 -14.42 4.22
N GLY A 19 1.86 -13.80 5.40
CA GLY A 19 1.63 -12.37 5.59
C GLY A 19 2.90 -11.71 6.13
N GLU A 20 3.18 -10.50 5.66
CA GLU A 20 4.27 -9.66 6.16
C GLU A 20 3.66 -8.45 6.86
N THR A 21 4.14 -8.13 8.06
CA THR A 21 3.82 -6.86 8.72
C THR A 21 5.02 -5.93 8.57
N LEU A 22 4.83 -4.87 7.79
CA LEU A 22 5.87 -3.86 7.56
C LEU A 22 5.87 -2.83 8.69
N MET A 23 7.03 -2.68 9.33
CA MET A 23 7.31 -1.66 10.33
C MET A 23 8.56 -0.89 9.90
N PHE A 24 8.63 0.41 10.19
CA PHE A 24 9.72 1.27 9.70
C PHE A 24 10.84 1.50 10.73
N ASN A 25 10.86 0.72 11.81
CA ASN A 25 11.79 0.89 12.93
C ASN A 25 13.26 0.60 12.58
N GLN A 26 13.49 -0.16 11.51
CA GLN A 26 14.84 -0.49 11.02
C GLN A 26 15.27 0.40 9.85
N ASP A 27 14.37 1.25 9.33
CA ASP A 27 14.66 2.12 8.21
C ASP A 27 15.35 3.41 8.65
N LYS A 28 16.15 3.95 7.72
CA LYS A 28 16.86 5.21 7.93
C LYS A 28 15.89 6.38 7.95
N GLN A 29 15.89 7.15 9.03
CA GLN A 29 15.10 8.38 9.15
C GLN A 29 15.48 9.42 8.07
N GLY A 30 14.49 10.19 7.63
CA GLY A 30 14.63 11.23 6.62
C GLY A 30 14.79 10.72 5.19
N ALA A 31 14.69 9.40 4.97
CA ALA A 31 14.77 8.77 3.66
C ALA A 31 13.54 7.89 3.40
N LEU A 32 13.39 7.43 2.16
CA LEU A 32 12.47 6.34 1.83
C LEU A 32 12.99 5.03 2.45
N PRO A 33 12.10 4.12 2.87
CA PRO A 33 12.48 2.75 3.22
C PRO A 33 13.18 2.05 2.06
N ALA A 34 14.06 1.10 2.36
CA ALA A 34 14.79 0.37 1.31
C ALA A 34 13.83 -0.45 0.43
N GLY A 35 14.00 -0.38 -0.90
CA GLY A 35 13.13 -1.09 -1.87
C GLY A 35 11.77 -0.42 -2.12
N TRP A 36 11.56 0.80 -1.61
CA TRP A 36 10.37 1.58 -1.88
C TRP A 36 10.66 2.71 -2.87
N VAL A 37 9.66 2.99 -3.71
CA VAL A 37 9.62 4.12 -4.63
C VAL A 37 8.42 4.99 -4.32
N ALA A 38 8.54 6.28 -4.63
CA ALA A 38 7.47 7.23 -4.40
C ALA A 38 7.31 8.18 -5.58
N GLY A 39 6.11 8.70 -5.74
CA GLY A 39 5.78 9.62 -6.81
C GLY A 39 4.39 10.21 -6.63
N VAL A 40 3.89 10.79 -7.72
CA VAL A 40 2.58 11.43 -7.77
C VAL A 40 1.95 11.12 -9.13
N THR A 41 0.68 10.74 -9.13
CA THR A 41 -0.13 10.78 -10.34
C THR A 41 -0.68 12.19 -10.49
N GLY A 42 -0.52 12.78 -11.68
CA GLY A 42 -0.83 14.19 -11.90
C GLY A 42 0.33 15.09 -11.52
N ARG A 43 0.08 16.12 -10.70
CA ARG A 43 1.07 17.17 -10.38
C ARG A 43 1.32 17.26 -8.88
N GLY A 44 2.45 17.88 -8.54
CA GLY A 44 2.83 18.18 -7.17
C GLY A 44 4.25 17.74 -6.86
N THR A 45 4.62 17.90 -5.59
CA THR A 45 5.90 17.47 -5.05
C THR A 45 5.63 16.68 -3.77
N PRO A 46 5.35 15.37 -3.89
CA PRO A 46 5.17 14.52 -2.73
C PRO A 46 6.48 14.42 -1.96
N LYS A 47 6.38 14.22 -0.65
CA LYS A 47 7.55 13.96 0.19
C LYS A 47 7.21 12.80 1.13
N TRP A 48 7.85 11.67 0.89
CA TRP A 48 7.72 10.46 1.68
C TRP A 48 9.03 10.19 2.40
N THR A 49 8.99 10.15 3.73
CA THR A 49 10.17 9.92 4.56
C THR A 49 9.82 9.12 5.80
N VAL A 50 10.77 8.30 6.26
CA VAL A 50 10.68 7.67 7.58
C VAL A 50 10.95 8.71 8.65
N GLU A 51 10.04 8.85 9.61
CA GLU A 51 10.12 9.81 10.71
C GLU A 51 9.70 9.18 12.03
N THR A 52 10.22 9.69 13.15
CA THR A 52 9.76 9.28 14.48
C THR A 52 8.41 9.94 14.79
N ASP A 53 7.43 9.16 15.22
CA ASP A 53 6.15 9.66 15.74
C ASP A 53 5.96 9.22 17.19
N PRO A 54 6.11 10.11 18.18
CA PRO A 54 5.94 9.78 19.60
C PRO A 54 4.55 9.24 19.96
N SER A 55 3.53 9.51 19.13
CA SER A 55 2.17 9.01 19.34
C SER A 55 1.87 7.71 18.60
N ALA A 56 2.80 7.23 17.76
CA ALA A 56 2.74 5.87 17.25
C ALA A 56 2.96 4.87 18.40
N GLN A 57 2.50 3.63 18.20
CA GLN A 57 2.67 2.57 19.19
C GLN A 57 4.16 2.43 19.56
N ASN A 58 4.48 2.63 20.85
CA ASN A 58 5.83 2.62 21.41
C ASN A 58 6.81 3.67 20.83
N GLY A 59 6.32 4.80 20.30
CA GLY A 59 7.18 5.85 19.74
C GLY A 59 7.97 5.41 18.50
N ALA A 60 7.37 4.53 17.71
CA ALA A 60 7.96 3.92 16.53
C ALA A 60 8.26 4.93 15.40
N ASN A 61 9.14 4.52 14.50
CA ASN A 61 9.28 5.16 13.20
C ASN A 61 8.05 4.84 12.32
N VAL A 62 7.62 5.82 11.54
CA VAL A 62 6.51 5.75 10.59
C VAL A 62 6.95 6.23 9.22
N LEU A 63 6.30 5.73 8.16
CA LEU A 63 6.40 6.33 6.83
C LEU A 63 5.41 7.49 6.74
N LYS A 64 5.91 8.70 6.52
CA LYS A 64 5.11 9.93 6.51
C LYS A 64 5.12 10.57 5.14
N GLN A 65 3.93 10.92 4.65
CA GLN A 65 3.75 11.87 3.56
C GLN A 65 3.64 13.29 4.15
N SER A 66 4.47 14.22 3.68
CA SER A 66 4.48 15.63 4.15
C SER A 66 4.53 16.67 3.02
N GLY A 67 4.51 16.21 1.77
CA GLY A 67 4.47 17.07 0.59
C GLY A 67 3.04 17.37 0.14
N SER A 68 2.88 17.95 -1.05
CA SER A 68 1.58 18.21 -1.67
C SER A 68 1.56 17.68 -3.10
N GLY A 69 0.42 17.17 -3.55
CA GLY A 69 0.21 16.70 -4.91
C GLY A 69 -1.15 16.04 -5.07
N ASP A 70 -1.60 15.89 -6.32
CA ASP A 70 -2.95 15.43 -6.65
C ASP A 70 -3.20 14.02 -6.09
N PHE A 71 -2.31 13.06 -6.37
CA PHE A 71 -2.38 11.69 -5.83
C PHE A 71 -0.99 11.15 -5.49
N PRO A 72 -0.43 11.51 -4.31
CA PRO A 72 0.87 11.02 -3.88
C PRO A 72 0.80 9.53 -3.55
N TRP A 73 1.73 8.73 -4.08
CA TRP A 73 1.86 7.30 -3.80
C TRP A 73 3.27 6.93 -3.34
N CYS A 74 3.39 5.84 -2.60
CA CYS A 74 4.64 5.25 -2.15
C CYS A 74 4.46 3.72 -2.08
N VAL A 75 5.27 2.98 -2.83
CA VAL A 75 5.07 1.55 -3.14
C VAL A 75 6.36 0.78 -2.91
N LYS A 76 6.24 -0.41 -2.32
CA LYS A 76 7.33 -1.39 -2.18
C LYS A 76 7.41 -2.23 -3.46
N GLU A 77 8.50 -2.16 -4.21
CA GLU A 77 8.58 -2.71 -5.58
C GLU A 77 8.77 -4.23 -5.65
N ASP A 78 9.33 -4.84 -4.60
CA ASP A 78 9.58 -6.28 -4.52
C ASP A 78 8.36 -7.09 -4.03
N VAL A 79 7.16 -6.51 -4.07
CA VAL A 79 5.90 -7.16 -3.70
C VAL A 79 4.97 -7.24 -4.90
N SER A 80 4.55 -8.46 -5.25
CA SER A 80 3.57 -8.73 -6.30
C SER A 80 2.51 -9.70 -5.79
N ILE A 81 1.40 -9.14 -5.30
CA ILE A 81 0.25 -9.90 -4.81
C ILE A 81 -0.85 -9.82 -5.87
N ALA A 82 -1.18 -10.97 -6.47
CA ALA A 82 -2.34 -11.09 -7.34
C ALA A 82 -3.61 -11.14 -6.48
N ASP A 83 -3.76 -12.19 -5.65
CA ASP A 83 -4.92 -12.40 -4.80
C ASP A 83 -4.47 -12.46 -3.33
N GLY A 84 -5.10 -11.66 -2.46
CA GLY A 84 -4.71 -11.55 -1.06
C GLY A 84 -5.29 -10.33 -0.36
N PHE A 85 -4.67 -9.97 0.76
CA PHE A 85 -5.07 -8.85 1.60
C PHE A 85 -3.93 -7.85 1.75
N VAL A 86 -4.26 -6.58 1.82
CA VAL A 86 -3.35 -5.50 2.20
C VAL A 86 -4.10 -4.59 3.17
N GLU A 87 -3.44 -4.24 4.26
CA GLU A 87 -4.01 -3.39 5.31
C GLU A 87 -2.98 -2.36 5.73
N ALA A 88 -3.44 -1.15 6.02
CA ALA A 88 -2.59 -0.09 6.54
C ALA A 88 -3.28 0.58 7.72
N LYS A 89 -2.49 0.88 8.76
CA LYS A 89 -2.88 1.84 9.80
C LYS A 89 -2.26 3.18 9.43
N PHE A 90 -3.09 4.20 9.31
CA PHE A 90 -2.64 5.55 9.05
C PHE A 90 -3.37 6.52 9.99
N LYS A 91 -2.77 7.70 10.16
CA LYS A 91 -3.29 8.77 11.01
C LYS A 91 -3.10 10.09 10.27
N PRO A 92 -4.16 10.81 9.91
CA PRO A 92 -4.03 12.17 9.41
C PRO A 92 -3.39 13.08 10.47
N VAL A 93 -2.39 13.86 10.07
CA VAL A 93 -1.65 14.76 10.97
C VAL A 93 -2.02 16.22 10.74
N SER A 94 -2.09 16.60 9.46
CA SER A 94 -2.37 17.96 8.99
C SER A 94 -2.83 17.90 7.53
N GLY A 95 -3.24 19.04 6.97
CA GLY A 95 -3.69 19.15 5.58
C GLY A 95 -5.02 19.86 5.50
N ARG A 96 -5.24 20.60 4.41
CA ARG A 96 -6.48 21.34 4.14
C ARG A 96 -7.20 20.87 2.88
N GLU A 97 -6.46 20.33 1.92
CA GLU A 97 -7.00 19.77 0.68
C GLU A 97 -7.59 18.39 0.97
N ASP A 98 -6.75 17.46 1.43
CA ASP A 98 -7.17 16.14 1.89
C ASP A 98 -6.51 15.80 3.24
N GLN A 99 -7.26 15.09 4.08
CA GLN A 99 -6.75 14.36 5.24
C GLN A 99 -7.02 12.88 5.02
N ALA A 100 -6.32 12.32 4.02
CA ALA A 100 -6.60 11.00 3.48
C ALA A 100 -5.39 10.08 3.58
N GLY A 101 -5.68 8.78 3.54
CA GLY A 101 -4.70 7.70 3.47
C GLY A 101 -5.37 6.42 3.03
N GLY A 102 -4.57 5.39 2.76
CA GLY A 102 -5.11 4.15 2.24
C GLY A 102 -4.05 3.21 1.70
N VAL A 103 -4.49 2.27 0.87
CA VAL A 103 -3.65 1.23 0.27
C VAL A 103 -3.70 1.33 -1.25
N VAL A 104 -2.55 1.11 -1.88
CA VAL A 104 -2.42 0.94 -3.32
C VAL A 104 -1.96 -0.49 -3.59
N TRP A 105 -2.56 -1.18 -4.55
CA TRP A 105 -2.19 -2.55 -4.91
C TRP A 105 -2.28 -2.79 -6.41
N ARG A 106 -1.66 -3.91 -6.85
CA ARG A 106 -1.46 -4.26 -8.26
C ARG A 106 -0.93 -3.05 -9.06
N TRP A 107 -0.05 -2.28 -8.42
CA TRP A 107 0.60 -1.12 -8.99
C TRP A 107 1.54 -1.59 -10.09
N LYS A 108 1.41 -1.00 -11.28
CA LYS A 108 2.32 -1.25 -12.41
C LYS A 108 3.27 -0.09 -12.62
N ASP A 109 2.73 1.11 -12.49
CA ASP A 109 3.43 2.38 -12.60
C ASP A 109 2.55 3.49 -11.97
N GLY A 110 3.07 4.72 -11.96
CA GLY A 110 2.39 5.89 -11.40
C GLY A 110 1.08 6.27 -12.08
N ASP A 111 0.70 5.62 -13.18
CA ASP A 111 -0.51 5.90 -13.94
C ASP A 111 -1.48 4.70 -13.99
N ASN A 112 -1.13 3.54 -13.40
CA ASN A 112 -1.90 2.30 -13.49
C ASN A 112 -1.86 1.48 -12.17
N TYR A 113 -2.90 1.60 -11.35
CA TYR A 113 -3.01 0.92 -10.05
C TYR A 113 -4.45 0.93 -9.51
N TYR A 114 -4.70 0.14 -8.46
CA TYR A 114 -5.95 0.22 -7.68
C TYR A 114 -5.70 0.91 -6.35
N VAL A 115 -6.71 1.59 -5.82
CA VAL A 115 -6.63 2.32 -4.55
C VAL A 115 -7.92 2.25 -3.74
N ALA A 116 -7.76 2.08 -2.44
CA ALA A 116 -8.81 2.26 -1.45
C ALA A 116 -8.36 3.37 -0.53
N ARG A 117 -9.12 4.48 -0.52
CA ARG A 117 -8.79 5.73 0.16
C ARG A 117 -9.86 6.03 1.20
N ALA A 118 -9.44 6.27 2.43
CA ALA A 118 -10.30 6.86 3.45
C ALA A 118 -9.89 8.33 3.64
N ASN A 119 -10.87 9.24 3.65
CA ASN A 119 -10.65 10.68 3.77
C ASN A 119 -11.45 11.25 4.95
N ALA A 120 -10.75 11.83 5.92
CA ALA A 120 -11.35 12.36 7.13
C ALA A 120 -12.11 13.68 6.91
N LEU A 121 -11.71 14.49 5.92
CA LEU A 121 -12.42 15.75 5.60
C LEU A 121 -13.72 15.49 4.85
N GLU A 122 -13.71 14.54 3.92
CA GLU A 122 -14.89 14.16 3.14
C GLU A 122 -15.81 13.18 3.86
N ASN A 123 -15.37 12.60 4.99
CA ASN A 123 -16.07 11.57 5.75
C ASN A 123 -16.49 10.38 4.87
N ASN A 124 -15.57 9.86 4.07
CA ASN A 124 -15.85 8.76 3.15
C ASN A 124 -14.71 7.74 3.06
N VAL A 125 -15.07 6.59 2.48
CA VAL A 125 -14.13 5.60 1.98
C VAL A 125 -14.49 5.34 0.53
N SER A 126 -13.52 5.50 -0.36
CA SER A 126 -13.68 5.36 -1.80
C SER A 126 -12.74 4.30 -2.34
N LEU A 127 -13.25 3.48 -3.26
CA LEU A 127 -12.51 2.45 -3.97
C LEU A 127 -12.56 2.77 -5.45
N TYR A 128 -11.40 2.94 -6.08
CA TYR A 128 -11.29 3.21 -7.51
C TYR A 128 -9.95 2.70 -8.05
N TYR A 129 -9.77 2.83 -9.36
CA TYR A 129 -8.53 2.48 -10.04
C TYR A 129 -8.10 3.65 -10.91
N THR A 130 -6.81 3.73 -11.17
CA THR A 130 -6.20 4.66 -12.11
C THR A 130 -5.80 3.89 -13.36
N THR A 131 -6.10 4.40 -14.55
CA THR A 131 -5.58 3.86 -15.81
C THR A 131 -5.19 4.98 -16.75
N GLY A 132 -3.92 5.01 -17.16
CA GLY A 132 -3.37 6.14 -17.92
C GLY A 132 -3.46 7.46 -17.17
N GLY A 133 -3.30 7.42 -15.84
CA GLY A 133 -3.27 8.61 -14.99
C GLY A 133 -4.65 9.25 -14.74
N ARG A 134 -5.74 8.49 -14.94
CA ARG A 134 -7.13 8.94 -14.77
C ARG A 134 -7.96 7.96 -13.98
#